data_AF-A0A183IAY1-F1
#
_entry.id   AF-A0A183IAY1-F1
#
_cell.length_a   1.000
_cell.length_b   1.000
_cell.length_c   1.000
_cell.angle_alpha   90.00
_cell.angle_beta   90.00
_cell.angle_gamma   90.00
#
_symmetry.space_group_name_H-M   'P 1'
#
loop_
_entity.id
_entity.type
_entity.pdbx_description
1 polymer ?
#
loop_
_entity_poly.entity_id
_entity_poly.type
_entity_poly.pdbx_seq_one_letter_code
_entity_poly.pdbx_strand_id
1 'polypeptide(L)'
;MDVSTPVNLFEDLLEVDEVDRDVFCSRKLVSGVPGSSLVYGGQVIAQALMATLKTVPEAFHPHSLHCYFVLGADFEKPITYSVERIRDGRSIYSRHVKATQDDHTVATCEISLHKVNKQNYMFAHMHISMHLHIIPLKLRNVPS
;
A
#
# COMPACT_ATOMS: atom_id res chain seq x y z
N MET A 1 -12.06 18.87 -30.97
CA MET A 1 -12.47 17.47 -30.78
C MET A 1 -11.49 16.91 -29.78
N ASP A 2 -11.89 16.87 -28.51
CA ASP A 2 -11.03 16.48 -27.39
C ASP A 2 -10.89 14.96 -27.39
N VAL A 3 -9.66 14.49 -27.60
CA VAL A 3 -9.33 13.06 -27.66
C VAL A 3 -9.13 12.63 -26.22
N SER A 4 -10.21 12.19 -25.59
CA SER A 4 -10.22 11.49 -24.31
C SER A 4 -9.11 10.45 -24.27
N THR A 5 -8.00 10.76 -23.59
CA THR A 5 -7.07 9.75 -23.10
C THR A 5 -7.90 8.78 -22.25
N PRO A 6 -7.88 7.46 -22.54
CA PRO A 6 -8.50 6.52 -21.64
C PRO A 6 -7.77 6.69 -20.30
N VAL A 7 -8.47 7.23 -19.31
CA VAL A 7 -7.94 7.30 -17.94
C VAL A 7 -7.65 5.84 -17.58
N ASN A 8 -6.37 5.51 -17.39
CA ASN A 8 -5.94 4.14 -17.14
C ASN A 8 -6.51 3.77 -15.77
N LEU A 9 -7.65 3.06 -15.76
CA LEU A 9 -8.35 2.66 -14.54
C LEU A 9 -7.41 2.02 -13.51
N PHE A 10 -6.39 1.30 -13.97
CA PHE A 10 -5.38 0.69 -13.12
C PHE A 10 -4.46 1.71 -12.44
N GLU A 11 -4.06 2.79 -13.12
CA GLU A 11 -3.22 3.84 -12.52
C GLU A 11 -3.98 4.54 -11.39
N ASP A 12 -5.23 4.90 -11.63
CA ASP A 12 -6.09 5.52 -10.61
C ASP A 12 -6.30 4.64 -9.36
N LEU A 13 -6.32 3.31 -9.52
CA LEU A 13 -6.50 2.39 -8.40
C LEU A 13 -5.26 2.28 -7.52
N LEU A 14 -4.07 2.53 -8.08
CA LEU A 14 -2.80 2.41 -7.37
C LEU A 14 -2.34 3.75 -6.80
N GLU A 15 -2.79 4.86 -7.39
CA GLU A 15 -2.37 6.18 -6.99
C GLU A 15 -2.93 6.61 -5.62
N VAL A 16 -2.10 7.42 -4.96
CA VAL A 16 -2.41 8.09 -3.70
C VAL A 16 -2.09 9.58 -3.84
N ASP A 17 -2.95 10.39 -3.24
CA ASP A 17 -2.82 11.84 -3.21
C ASP A 17 -2.10 12.26 -1.93
N GLU A 18 -1.10 13.13 -2.03
CA GLU A 18 -0.42 13.68 -0.86
C GLU A 18 -1.32 14.74 -0.20
N VAL A 19 -1.61 14.55 1.09
CA VAL A 19 -2.48 15.45 1.87
C VAL A 19 -1.69 16.25 2.91
N ASP A 20 -0.55 15.72 3.36
CA ASP A 20 0.43 16.40 4.21
C ASP A 20 1.80 15.72 4.01
N ARG A 21 2.85 16.28 4.61
CA ARG A 21 4.21 15.73 4.56
C ARG A 21 4.23 14.28 5.06
N ASP A 22 4.62 13.38 4.16
CA ASP A 22 4.67 11.94 4.43
C ASP A 22 3.28 11.32 4.79
N VAL A 23 2.16 11.99 4.44
CA VAL A 23 0.79 11.50 4.62
C VAL A 23 0.03 11.53 3.30
N PHE A 24 -0.57 10.39 2.94
CA PHE A 24 -1.22 10.19 1.66
C PHE A 24 -2.63 9.62 1.83
N CYS A 25 -3.51 9.88 0.88
CA CYS A 25 -4.89 9.40 0.86
C CYS A 25 -5.13 8.55 -0.39
N SER A 26 -5.84 7.43 -0.26
CA SER A 26 -6.25 6.61 -1.41
C SER A 26 -7.07 7.43 -2.39
N ARG A 27 -6.72 7.43 -3.68
CA ARG A 27 -7.52 8.13 -4.69
C ARG A 27 -8.80 7.39 -5.04
N LYS A 28 -8.69 6.08 -5.25
CA LYS A 28 -9.80 5.20 -5.62
C LYS A 28 -9.66 3.87 -4.91
N LEU A 29 -10.79 3.34 -4.44
CA LEU A 29 -10.88 2.02 -3.80
C LEU A 29 -11.92 1.18 -4.51
N VAL A 30 -11.68 -0.12 -4.60
CA VAL A 30 -12.63 -1.09 -5.15
C VAL A 30 -12.79 -2.26 -4.20
N SER A 31 -14.00 -2.82 -4.20
CA SER A 31 -14.26 -4.05 -3.48
C SER A 31 -13.44 -5.21 -4.05
N GLY A 32 -12.86 -6.02 -3.17
CA GLY A 32 -12.07 -7.19 -3.54
C GLY A 32 -12.89 -8.40 -3.97
N VAL A 33 -14.20 -8.40 -3.71
CA VAL A 33 -15.11 -9.50 -4.09
C VAL A 33 -16.54 -8.97 -4.26
N PRO A 34 -17.30 -9.39 -5.28
CA PRO A 34 -18.68 -8.97 -5.46
C PRO A 34 -19.52 -9.20 -4.19
N GLY A 35 -20.17 -8.15 -3.70
CA GLY A 35 -21.00 -8.20 -2.49
C GLY A 35 -20.25 -8.01 -1.17
N SER A 36 -18.94 -7.78 -1.20
CA SER A 36 -18.16 -7.39 -0.01
C SER A 36 -17.96 -5.88 0.05
N SER A 37 -17.98 -5.31 1.26
CA SER A 37 -17.50 -3.94 1.50
C SER A 37 -15.98 -3.85 1.65
N LEU A 38 -15.27 -4.97 1.60
CA LEU A 38 -13.83 -5.00 1.86
C LEU A 38 -13.00 -4.61 0.64
N VAL A 39 -12.05 -3.70 0.83
CA VAL A 39 -11.01 -3.38 -0.15
C VAL A 39 -10.14 -4.62 -0.38
N TYR A 40 -9.75 -4.85 -1.64
CA TYR A 40 -8.78 -5.89 -1.97
C TYR A 40 -7.44 -5.63 -1.25
N GLY A 41 -6.94 -6.61 -0.47
CA GLY A 41 -5.70 -6.44 0.29
C GLY A 41 -4.48 -6.07 -0.57
N GLY A 42 -4.42 -6.57 -1.82
CA GLY A 42 -3.36 -6.18 -2.76
C GLY A 42 -3.40 -4.70 -3.15
N GLN A 43 -4.59 -4.09 -3.21
CA GLN A 43 -4.72 -2.65 -3.45
C GLN A 43 -4.17 -1.85 -2.26
N VAL A 44 -4.46 -2.27 -1.03
CA VAL A 44 -3.95 -1.63 0.18
C VAL A 44 -2.42 -1.67 0.21
N ILE A 45 -1.81 -2.82 -0.11
CA ILE A 45 -0.36 -2.98 -0.18
C ILE A 45 0.24 -2.11 -1.29
N ALA A 46 -0.38 -2.09 -2.48
CA ALA A 46 0.14 -1.32 -3.60
C ALA A 46 0.10 0.19 -3.32
N GLN A 47 -0.98 0.69 -2.75
CA GLN A 47 -1.08 2.10 -2.35
C GLN A 47 -0.08 2.46 -1.23
N ALA A 48 0.15 1.56 -0.26
CA ALA A 48 1.21 1.75 0.74
C ALA A 48 2.62 1.82 0.12
N LEU A 49 2.87 1.02 -0.92
CA LEU A 49 4.11 1.08 -1.69
C LEU A 49 4.24 2.39 -2.47
N MET A 50 3.17 2.85 -3.11
CA MET A 50 3.15 4.13 -3.84
C MET A 50 3.40 5.31 -2.90
N ALA A 51 2.77 5.32 -1.72
CA ALA A 51 3.04 6.29 -0.66
C ALA A 51 4.53 6.28 -0.27
N THR A 52 5.11 5.09 -0.08
CA THR A 52 6.54 4.94 0.24
C THR A 52 7.44 5.51 -0.85
N LEU A 53 7.16 5.20 -2.13
CA LEU A 53 7.97 5.65 -3.26
C LEU A 53 7.99 7.18 -3.40
N LYS A 54 6.91 7.87 -3.01
CA LYS A 54 6.86 9.35 -2.98
C LYS A 54 7.77 9.98 -1.92
N THR A 55 8.25 9.21 -0.94
CA THR A 55 9.11 9.71 0.17
C THR A 55 10.61 9.44 -0.02
N VAL A 56 11.01 8.86 -1.16
CA VAL A 56 12.40 8.46 -1.44
C VAL A 56 12.89 9.04 -2.77
N PRO A 57 14.21 9.15 -2.99
CA PRO A 57 14.74 9.50 -4.30
C PRO A 57 14.45 8.41 -5.34
N GLU A 58 14.19 8.79 -6.60
CA GLU A 58 13.83 7.87 -7.70
C GLU A 58 14.86 6.75 -7.98
N ALA A 59 16.11 6.91 -7.54
CA ALA A 59 17.15 5.89 -7.69
C ALA A 59 16.93 4.64 -6.80
N PHE A 60 15.99 4.68 -5.85
CA PHE A 60 15.73 3.60 -4.91
C PHE A 60 14.52 2.79 -5.32
N HIS A 61 14.68 1.46 -5.33
CA HIS A 61 13.64 0.53 -5.74
C HIS A 61 13.31 -0.43 -4.59
N PRO A 62 12.04 -0.83 -4.44
CA PRO A 62 11.63 -1.79 -3.41
C PRO A 62 12.35 -3.12 -3.60
N HIS A 63 12.81 -3.73 -2.51
CA HIS A 63 13.43 -5.06 -2.54
C HIS A 63 12.76 -6.04 -1.56
N SER A 64 12.15 -5.51 -0.50
CA SER A 64 11.32 -6.27 0.42
C SER A 64 10.15 -5.43 0.90
N LEU A 65 9.04 -6.11 1.14
CA LEU A 65 7.83 -5.55 1.71
C LEU A 65 7.21 -6.62 2.61
N HIS A 66 6.97 -6.25 3.86
CA HIS A 66 6.20 -7.04 4.81
C HIS A 66 4.95 -6.25 5.15
N CYS A 67 3.79 -6.90 5.18
CA CYS A 67 2.57 -6.21 5.58
C CYS A 67 1.67 -7.14 6.41
N TYR A 68 1.08 -6.56 7.45
CA TYR A 68 0.09 -7.21 8.31
C TYR A 68 -1.24 -6.49 8.13
N PHE A 69 -2.30 -7.25 7.83
CA PHE A 69 -3.66 -6.77 7.83
C PHE A 69 -4.25 -6.91 9.23
N VAL A 70 -4.61 -5.78 9.84
CA VAL A 70 -5.11 -5.69 11.21
C VAL A 70 -6.64 -5.74 11.21
N LEU A 71 -7.27 -4.99 10.30
CA LEU A 71 -8.72 -4.92 10.11
C LEU A 71 -9.06 -4.88 8.62
N GLY A 72 -10.29 -5.28 8.28
CA GLY A 72 -10.81 -5.12 6.93
C GLY A 72 -11.07 -3.64 6.61
N ALA A 73 -10.52 -3.13 5.51
CA ALA A 73 -10.77 -1.77 5.06
C ALA A 73 -12.07 -1.69 4.25
N ASP A 74 -12.89 -0.67 4.49
CA ASP A 74 -14.15 -0.41 3.78
C ASP A 74 -13.89 0.38 2.48
N PHE A 75 -14.34 -0.10 1.32
CA PHE A 75 -14.10 0.59 0.05
C PHE A 75 -14.86 1.91 -0.09
N GLU A 76 -15.89 2.16 0.72
CA GLU A 76 -16.65 3.42 0.70
C GLU A 76 -15.94 4.56 1.45
N LYS A 77 -14.88 4.25 2.20
CA LYS A 77 -14.12 5.23 3.00
C LYS A 77 -12.68 5.31 2.51
N PRO A 78 -12.10 6.52 2.37
CA PRO A 78 -10.71 6.63 1.97
C PRO A 78 -9.77 6.02 3.02
N ILE A 79 -8.66 5.43 2.57
CA ILE A 79 -7.58 4.96 3.44
C ILE A 79 -6.51 6.06 3.52
N THR A 80 -6.14 6.43 4.74
CA THR A 80 -5.00 7.33 4.99
C THR A 80 -3.74 6.51 5.26
N TYR A 81 -2.67 6.79 4.53
CA TYR A 81 -1.36 6.17 4.62
C TYR A 81 -0.37 7.16 5.23
N SER A 82 0.00 6.95 6.49
CA SER A 82 1.08 7.71 7.14
C SER A 82 2.39 6.96 6.97
N VAL A 83 3.42 7.64 6.47
CA VAL A 83 4.73 7.07 6.18
C VAL A 83 5.76 7.57 7.20
N GLU A 84 6.29 6.67 8.02
CA GLU A 84 7.40 6.94 8.92
C GLU A 84 8.74 6.61 8.26
N ARG A 85 9.69 7.54 8.36
CA ARG A 85 11.05 7.38 7.84
C ARG A 85 11.95 6.68 8.86
N ILE A 86 12.02 5.34 8.77
CA ILE A 86 12.84 4.54 9.68
C ILE A 86 14.35 4.70 9.41
N ARG A 87 14.75 4.76 8.14
CA ARG A 87 16.17 4.89 7.75
C ARG A 87 16.33 5.56 6.40
N ASP A 88 17.22 6.55 6.33
CA ASP A 88 17.69 7.20 5.09
C ASP A 88 19.21 6.99 4.96
N GLY A 89 19.61 5.85 4.37
CA GLY A 89 21.01 5.47 4.22
C GLY A 89 21.55 5.68 2.81
N ARG A 90 22.88 5.54 2.63
CA ARG A 90 23.54 5.68 1.31
C ARG A 90 23.01 4.70 0.25
N SER A 91 22.69 3.48 0.64
CA SER A 91 22.30 2.39 -0.26
C SER A 91 20.96 1.73 0.09
N ILE A 92 20.37 2.10 1.23
CA ILE A 92 19.13 1.52 1.75
C ILE A 92 18.27 2.62 2.34
N TYR A 93 17.00 2.63 1.98
CA TYR A 93 15.94 3.38 2.62
C TYR A 93 14.94 2.41 3.24
N SER A 94 14.40 2.72 4.40
CA SER A 94 13.36 1.92 5.04
C SER A 94 12.23 2.81 5.53
N ARG A 95 11.00 2.37 5.30
CA ARG A 95 9.77 3.04 5.68
C ARG A 95 8.86 2.09 6.46
N HIS A 96 8.16 2.65 7.42
CA HIS A 96 7.00 2.02 8.03
C HIS A 96 5.76 2.78 7.56
N VAL A 97 4.74 2.06 7.12
CA VAL A 97 3.50 2.65 6.61
C VAL A 97 2.35 2.15 7.43
N LYS A 98 1.61 3.09 8.02
CA LYS A 98 0.37 2.82 8.73
C LYS A 98 -0.81 3.22 7.86
N ALA A 99 -1.64 2.26 7.47
CA ALA A 99 -2.88 2.48 6.76
C ALA A 99 -4.04 2.56 7.77
N THR A 100 -4.84 3.63 7.70
CA THR A 100 -5.91 3.92 8.68
C THR A 100 -7.22 4.31 8.02
N GLN A 101 -8.34 3.98 8.68
CA GLN A 101 -9.68 4.45 8.41
C GLN A 101 -10.37 4.77 9.74
N ASP A 102 -11.01 5.93 9.85
CA ASP A 102 -11.69 6.38 11.08
C ASP A 102 -10.81 6.18 12.34
N ASP A 103 -9.53 6.55 12.27
CA ASP A 103 -8.51 6.36 13.32
C ASP A 103 -8.12 4.90 13.67
N HIS A 104 -8.71 3.91 13.01
CA HIS A 104 -8.38 2.51 13.18
C HIS A 104 -7.32 2.06 12.17
N THR A 105 -6.34 1.29 12.61
CA THR A 105 -5.33 0.71 11.72
C THR A 105 -5.93 -0.47 10.97
N VAL A 106 -5.94 -0.40 9.65
CA VAL A 106 -6.40 -1.50 8.78
C VAL A 106 -5.24 -2.36 8.30
N ALA A 107 -4.09 -1.75 8.06
CA ALA A 107 -2.86 -2.47 7.73
C ALA A 107 -1.62 -1.72 8.21
N THR A 108 -0.55 -2.47 8.42
CA THR A 108 0.78 -1.93 8.74
C THR A 108 1.80 -2.61 7.84
N CYS A 109 2.61 -1.84 7.13
CA CYS A 109 3.62 -2.38 6.23
C CYS A 109 5.02 -1.83 6.57
N GLU A 110 6.04 -2.68 6.47
CA GLU A 110 7.45 -2.31 6.48
C GLU A 110 8.01 -2.51 5.08
N ILE A 111 8.61 -1.46 4.53
CA ILE A 111 9.06 -1.42 3.14
C ILE A 111 10.50 -0.97 3.11
N SER A 112 11.35 -1.77 2.47
CA SER A 112 12.76 -1.49 2.33
C SER A 112 13.12 -1.33 0.85
N LEU A 113 13.95 -0.34 0.55
CA LEU A 113 14.32 0.06 -0.79
C LEU A 113 15.84 0.13 -0.92
N HIS A 114 16.37 -0.38 -2.03
CA HIS A 114 17.79 -0.36 -2.34
C HIS A 114 18.08 0.57 -3.51
N LYS A 115 19.25 1.21 -3.48
CA LYS A 115 19.75 1.95 -4.64
C LYS A 115 20.07 0.98 -5.78
N VAL A 116 19.49 1.19 -6.96
CA VAL A 116 19.78 0.36 -8.14
C VAL A 116 21.13 0.76 -8.74
N ASN A 117 22.02 -0.23 -8.85
CA ASN A 117 23.33 -0.12 -9.50
C ASN A 117 23.44 -1.24 -10.56
N LYS A 118 24.30 -1.07 -11.59
CA LYS A 118 24.52 -2.08 -12.66
C LYS A 118 24.82 -3.50 -12.18
N GLN A 119 25.36 -3.67 -10.97
CA GLN A 119 25.66 -4.98 -10.37
C GLN A 119 24.43 -5.71 -9.81
N ASN A 120 23.34 -5.00 -9.49
CA ASN A 120 22.21 -5.54 -8.73
C ASN A 120 21.04 -6.02 -9.59
N TYR A 121 21.12 -5.91 -10.92
CA TYR A 121 20.10 -6.43 -11.84
C TYR A 121 19.89 -7.96 -11.69
N MET A 122 20.91 -8.70 -11.23
CA MET A 122 20.84 -10.15 -11.04
C MET A 122 20.18 -10.59 -9.72
N PHE A 123 19.94 -9.69 -8.76
CA PHE A 123 19.33 -10.03 -7.46
C PHE A 123 17.93 -9.42 -7.27
N ALA A 124 17.29 -8.94 -8.34
CA ALA A 124 15.95 -8.36 -8.32
C ALA A 124 14.82 -9.38 -8.07
N HIS A 125 15.12 -10.53 -7.45
CA HIS A 125 14.11 -11.39 -6.85
C HIS A 125 13.64 -10.74 -5.54
N MET A 126 12.56 -9.98 -5.66
CA MET A 126 11.80 -9.46 -4.52
C MET A 126 11.30 -10.65 -3.69
N HIS A 127 11.90 -10.90 -2.52
CA HIS A 127 11.32 -11.87 -1.59
C HIS A 127 10.17 -11.19 -0.85
N ILE A 128 8.99 -11.20 -1.46
CA ILE A 128 7.75 -10.83 -0.80
C ILE A 128 7.40 -11.98 0.14
N SER A 129 7.92 -11.95 1.37
CA SER A 129 7.47 -12.91 2.39
C SER A 129 6.13 -12.44 2.93
N MET A 130 5.06 -12.81 2.23
CA MET A 130 3.67 -12.61 2.69
C MET A 130 3.35 -13.70 3.71
N HIS A 131 3.65 -13.46 4.99
CA HIS A 131 3.20 -14.34 6.08
C HIS A 131 1.73 -14.03 6.38
N LEU A 132 0.81 -14.61 5.60
CA LEU A 132 -0.63 -14.45 5.78
C LEU A 132 -1.08 -15.23 7.03
N HIS A 133 -1.16 -14.56 8.18
CA HIS A 133 -1.92 -15.09 9.31
C HIS A 133 -3.41 -14.84 9.02
N ILE A 134 -4.11 -15.87 8.54
CA ILE A 134 -5.57 -15.82 8.37
C ILE A 134 -6.17 -15.80 9.77
N ILE A 135 -6.54 -14.62 10.26
CA ILE A 135 -7.42 -14.50 11.42
C ILE A 135 -8.81 -14.89 10.93
N PRO A 136 -9.44 -15.97 11.44
CA PRO A 136 -10.78 -16.34 11.01
C PRO A 136 -11.75 -15.21 11.38
N LEU A 137 -12.36 -14.57 10.38
CA LEU A 137 -13.52 -13.72 10.60
C LEU A 137 -14.65 -14.60 11.18
N LYS A 138 -14.92 -14.46 12.48
CA LYS A 138 -16.19 -14.95 13.04
C LYS A 138 -17.30 -14.09 12.45
N LEU A 139 -18.05 -14.64 11.50
CA LEU A 139 -19.34 -14.11 11.11
C LEU A 139 -20.21 -14.01 12.38
N ARG A 140 -20.50 -12.80 12.84
CA ARG A 140 -21.51 -12.58 13.88
C ARG A 140 -22.86 -12.91 13.25
N ASN A 141 -23.50 -13.98 13.72
CA ASN A 141 -24.90 -14.23 13.45
C ASN A 141 -25.72 -13.05 13.99
N VAL A 142 -26.38 -12.33 13.09
CA VAL A 142 -27.42 -11.36 13.44
C VAL A 142 -28.71 -12.17 13.62
N PRO A 143 -29.34 -12.16 14.81
CA PRO A 143 -30.62 -12.84 15.01
C PRO A 143 -31.74 -12.10 14.25
N SER A 144 -32.64 -12.90 13.67
CA SER A 144 -33.91 -12.49 13.04
C SER A 144 -34.91 -11.94 14.03
#